data_AF-A0A7W6CTF0-F1
#
_entry.id   AF-A0A7W6CTF0-F1
#
_cell.length_a   1.000
_cell.length_b   1.000
_cell.length_c   1.000
_cell.angle_alpha   90.00
_cell.angle_beta   90.00
_cell.angle_gamma   90.00
#
_symmetry.space_group_name_H-M   'P 1'
#
loop_
_entity.id
_entity.type
_entity.pdbx_description
1 polymer ?
#
loop_
_entity_poly.entity_id
_entity_poly.type
_entity_poly.pdbx_seq_one_letter_code
_entity_poly.pdbx_strand_id
1 'polypeptide(L)'
;MLVIVFNVGSSSLKFGVFRVDDEAREVLKGSYERFRDGVCEVRIRHEDMDDRWTAECDGVSSAIAEVPALLDRFGLSSIEAVGHRVAHGGALFAAPTILDEATIARIETLTPLAPLHNPANLEAIALSRRLWPEIPQVAVFDTSFHLSNPPFATTYAVPKAWRDAGLRRYGFHGTSHKYVATRVAEEIGIDLADLRIASVHLGNGASICAVNRGVSMDSSMGMTPLEGLVMGTRSGDVDPGAFGHLSRQLGLSIAEVEDALYSQSGLKGLAGSADMRDLEDAATGGDADAQLAIEIYAYRARKYIGAYAAAMAGLDAIVFTGGIGENSPSMRRRILDGLEFMGVRLDHERNQVADLSGRAAPQIQAYGSRVRVLVTETAEQMMIARETAEALARPKPSNGIIAVAVSGRHVHLSRAAVDALFGAGYVLTPETPLRQPGNWAARERVVVKGPKGKLERVAILGPLRARTQVEISRTDSFVLGIDVPVRDSGKLDDTPSVTLVGPAGTVETEGLILAARHIHTNPADAARLGLENGDHVDVHVGDDSRGLTFARTLIRIGANSFTEMHIDTDEANAAGIGGAAEGQIVAGATATIRANHQ
;
A
#
# COMPACT_ATOMS: atom_id res chain seq x y z
N MET A 1 -16.68 5.53 8.10
CA MET A 1 -16.95 4.08 7.93
C MET A 1 -16.73 3.36 9.26
N LEU A 2 -17.67 2.53 9.73
CA LEU A 2 -17.53 1.73 10.94
C LEU A 2 -17.05 0.31 10.60
N VAL A 3 -15.83 -0.03 11.01
CA VAL A 3 -15.16 -1.30 10.68
C VAL A 3 -15.00 -2.14 11.94
N ILE A 4 -15.48 -3.39 11.92
CA ILE A 4 -15.10 -4.38 12.94
C ILE A 4 -13.89 -5.18 12.45
N VAL A 5 -12.92 -5.37 13.33
CA VAL A 5 -11.69 -6.11 13.03
C VAL A 5 -11.57 -7.33 13.93
N PHE A 6 -11.36 -8.50 13.33
CA PHE A 6 -11.08 -9.76 14.03
C PHE A 6 -9.61 -10.16 13.95
N ASN A 7 -9.06 -10.54 15.11
CA ASN A 7 -7.77 -11.18 15.26
C ASN A 7 -7.97 -12.49 16.03
N VAL A 8 -7.94 -13.60 15.29
CA VAL A 8 -8.15 -14.93 15.84
C VAL A 8 -6.80 -15.62 16.06
N GLY A 9 -6.55 -15.99 17.32
CA GLY A 9 -5.46 -16.88 17.71
C GLY A 9 -5.99 -18.27 18.04
N SER A 10 -5.09 -19.22 18.31
CA SER A 10 -5.46 -20.60 18.67
C SER A 10 -6.24 -20.73 19.98
N SER A 11 -6.14 -19.75 20.88
CA SER A 11 -6.78 -19.77 22.21
C SER A 11 -7.39 -18.44 22.65
N SER A 12 -7.57 -17.50 21.72
CA SER A 12 -8.17 -16.20 22.00
C SER A 12 -8.83 -15.60 20.75
N LEU A 13 -9.96 -14.94 20.94
CA LEU A 13 -10.55 -14.03 19.97
C LEU A 13 -10.33 -12.60 20.46
N LYS A 14 -9.64 -11.78 19.68
CA LYS A 14 -9.56 -10.33 19.91
C LYS A 14 -10.31 -9.63 18.80
N PHE A 15 -11.12 -8.64 19.14
CA PHE A 15 -11.81 -7.82 18.16
C PHE A 15 -11.84 -6.35 18.58
N GLY A 16 -12.04 -5.48 17.62
CA GLY A 16 -12.17 -4.05 17.86
C GLY A 16 -13.08 -3.42 16.83
N VAL A 17 -13.80 -2.38 17.24
CA VAL A 17 -14.65 -1.59 16.36
C VAL A 17 -13.98 -0.23 16.18
N PHE A 18 -13.79 0.17 14.94
CA PHE A 18 -13.09 1.39 14.57
C PHE A 18 -13.97 2.26 13.71
N ARG A 19 -14.00 3.56 14.02
CA ARG A 19 -14.51 4.57 13.09
C ARG A 19 -13.34 5.05 12.25
N VAL A 20 -13.45 4.86 10.94
CA VAL A 20 -12.46 5.28 9.95
C VAL A 20 -13.08 6.39 9.10
N ASP A 21 -12.60 7.61 9.33
CA ASP A 21 -12.89 8.78 8.52
C ASP A 21 -11.57 9.20 7.83
N ASP A 22 -11.03 10.39 8.09
CA ASP A 22 -9.64 10.74 7.70
C ASP A 22 -8.60 10.01 8.56
N GLU A 23 -8.94 9.76 9.83
CA GLU A 23 -8.16 8.95 10.76
C GLU A 23 -8.98 7.76 11.27
N ALA A 24 -8.30 6.68 11.66
CA ALA A 24 -8.92 5.57 12.36
C ALA A 24 -8.90 5.80 13.88
N ARG A 25 -10.07 5.68 14.52
CA ARG A 25 -10.27 5.78 15.96
C ARG A 25 -10.92 4.51 16.51
N GLU A 26 -10.33 3.94 17.55
CA GLU A 26 -10.92 2.83 18.30
C GLU A 26 -12.17 3.33 19.04
N VAL A 27 -13.30 2.62 18.86
CA VAL A 27 -14.59 2.89 19.51
C VAL A 27 -14.82 1.86 20.61
N LEU A 28 -14.59 0.58 20.29
CA LEU A 28 -14.72 -0.54 21.21
C LEU A 28 -13.54 -1.49 21.03
N LYS A 29 -13.05 -2.04 22.13
CA LYS A 29 -12.10 -3.15 22.13
C LYS A 29 -12.66 -4.31 22.93
N GLY A 30 -12.56 -5.52 22.40
CA GLY A 30 -13.05 -6.70 23.07
C GLY A 30 -12.13 -7.90 22.91
N SER A 31 -12.18 -8.78 23.90
CA SER A 31 -11.45 -10.05 23.84
C SER A 31 -12.20 -11.15 24.58
N TYR A 32 -12.17 -12.34 23.99
CA TYR A 32 -12.50 -13.61 24.64
C TYR A 32 -11.20 -14.39 24.76
N GLU A 33 -10.78 -14.65 26.00
CA GLU A 33 -9.50 -15.28 26.32
C GLU A 33 -9.72 -16.50 27.23
N ARG A 34 -8.70 -17.35 27.31
CA ARG A 34 -8.66 -18.49 28.25
C ARG A 34 -9.86 -19.45 28.14
N PHE A 35 -10.22 -19.86 26.92
CA PHE A 35 -11.21 -20.93 26.71
C PHE A 35 -10.80 -22.21 27.45
N ARG A 36 -11.57 -22.60 28.49
CA ARG A 36 -11.37 -23.80 29.31
C ARG A 36 -12.71 -24.29 29.83
N ASP A 37 -12.94 -25.61 29.74
CA ASP A 37 -14.10 -26.29 30.31
C ASP A 37 -15.46 -25.65 29.94
N GLY A 38 -15.60 -25.19 28.69
CA GLY A 38 -16.81 -24.55 28.17
C GLY A 38 -17.00 -23.09 28.60
N VAL A 39 -15.95 -22.47 29.15
CA VAL A 39 -15.99 -21.13 29.73
C VAL A 39 -14.82 -20.28 29.20
N CYS A 40 -15.03 -18.97 29.08
CA CYS A 40 -13.98 -18.02 28.74
C CYS A 40 -14.04 -16.75 29.61
N GLU A 41 -12.93 -16.01 29.64
CA GLU A 41 -12.87 -14.68 30.21
C GLU A 41 -13.15 -13.65 29.10
N VAL A 42 -14.14 -12.79 29.31
CA VAL A 42 -14.48 -11.70 28.40
C VAL A 42 -14.03 -10.39 29.01
N ARG A 43 -13.40 -9.55 28.19
CA ARG A 43 -13.03 -8.18 28.55
C ARG A 43 -13.48 -7.22 27.47
N ILE A 44 -14.22 -6.18 27.85
CA ILE A 44 -14.68 -5.13 26.95
C ILE A 44 -14.24 -3.77 27.45
N ARG A 45 -13.72 -2.96 26.53
CA ARG A 45 -13.43 -1.55 26.74
C ARG A 45 -14.23 -0.69 25.76
N HIS A 46 -15.01 0.24 26.28
CA HIS A 46 -15.80 1.19 25.49
C HIS A 46 -15.93 2.49 26.29
N GLU A 47 -15.45 3.60 25.72
CA GLU A 47 -15.33 4.88 26.43
C GLU A 47 -14.60 4.72 27.79
N ASP A 48 -15.23 5.08 28.91
CA ASP A 48 -14.65 4.97 30.25
C ASP A 48 -14.88 3.58 30.90
N MET A 49 -15.55 2.65 30.22
CA MET A 49 -15.79 1.29 30.73
C MET A 49 -14.63 0.34 30.41
N ASP A 50 -14.24 -0.49 31.38
CA ASP A 50 -13.31 -1.63 31.25
C ASP A 50 -13.89 -2.81 32.05
N ASP A 51 -14.91 -3.46 31.47
CA ASP A 51 -15.65 -4.55 32.10
C ASP A 51 -14.94 -5.89 31.88
N ARG A 52 -15.01 -6.76 32.90
CA ARG A 52 -14.53 -8.14 32.83
C ARG A 52 -15.53 -9.09 33.45
N TRP A 53 -15.83 -10.18 32.76
CA TRP A 53 -16.70 -11.23 33.27
C TRP A 53 -16.35 -12.58 32.66
N THR A 54 -17.01 -13.62 33.17
CA THR A 54 -16.89 -14.99 32.68
C THR A 54 -18.14 -15.35 31.88
N ALA A 55 -17.97 -15.92 30.69
CA ALA A 55 -19.08 -16.33 29.82
C ALA A 55 -18.95 -17.79 29.39
N GLU A 56 -20.09 -18.45 29.20
CA GLU A 56 -20.17 -19.78 28.57
C GLU A 56 -19.73 -19.65 27.11
N CYS A 57 -18.65 -20.36 26.74
CA CYS A 57 -18.06 -20.28 25.42
C CYS A 57 -17.18 -21.49 25.16
N ASP A 58 -17.58 -22.30 24.19
CA ASP A 58 -16.89 -23.55 23.84
C ASP A 58 -15.70 -23.34 22.88
N GLY A 59 -15.49 -22.11 22.40
CA GLY A 59 -14.34 -21.73 21.59
C GLY A 59 -14.51 -20.42 20.84
N VAL A 60 -13.62 -20.18 19.88
CA VAL A 60 -13.65 -18.98 19.03
C VAL A 60 -14.98 -18.84 18.30
N SER A 61 -15.54 -19.95 17.83
CA SER A 61 -16.75 -19.94 17.00
C SER A 61 -17.99 -19.49 17.76
N SER A 62 -18.17 -19.96 19.00
CA SER A 62 -19.21 -19.44 19.90
C SER A 62 -18.94 -17.99 20.29
N ALA A 63 -17.67 -17.61 20.50
CA ALA A 63 -17.32 -16.23 20.84
C ALA A 63 -17.69 -15.25 19.72
N ILE A 64 -17.41 -15.58 18.45
CA ILE A 64 -17.79 -14.77 17.29
C ILE A 64 -19.31 -14.64 17.18
N ALA A 65 -20.06 -15.70 17.47
CA ALA A 65 -21.52 -15.70 17.41
C ALA A 65 -22.19 -14.74 18.42
N GLU A 66 -21.53 -14.47 19.56
CA GLU A 66 -22.02 -13.54 20.59
C GLU A 66 -21.75 -12.06 20.25
N VAL A 67 -20.82 -11.79 19.31
CA VAL A 67 -20.38 -10.42 19.00
C VAL A 67 -21.54 -9.51 18.54
N PRO A 68 -22.48 -9.92 17.66
CA PRO A 68 -23.60 -9.06 17.27
C PRO A 68 -24.44 -8.57 18.44
N ALA A 69 -24.80 -9.46 19.38
CA ALA A 69 -25.58 -9.10 20.56
C ALA A 69 -24.81 -8.12 21.47
N LEU A 70 -23.49 -8.30 21.56
CA LEU A 70 -22.62 -7.38 22.26
C LEU A 70 -22.57 -6.00 21.58
N LEU A 71 -22.47 -5.94 20.25
CA LEU A 71 -22.48 -4.69 19.50
C LEU A 71 -23.81 -3.94 19.69
N ASP A 72 -24.93 -4.66 19.65
CA ASP A 72 -26.27 -4.10 19.93
C ASP A 72 -26.33 -3.46 21.33
N ARG A 73 -25.77 -4.13 22.35
CA ARG A 73 -25.71 -3.59 23.73
C ARG A 73 -25.02 -2.22 23.82
N PHE A 74 -24.06 -1.96 22.94
CA PHE A 74 -23.33 -0.69 22.89
C PHE A 74 -23.78 0.25 21.75
N GLY A 75 -24.84 -0.08 21.02
CA GLY A 75 -25.34 0.73 19.91
C GLY A 75 -24.40 0.79 18.70
N LEU A 76 -23.60 -0.26 18.49
CA LEU A 76 -22.58 -0.36 17.43
C LEU A 76 -22.95 -1.38 16.34
N SER A 77 -24.23 -1.69 16.17
CA SER A 77 -24.67 -2.74 15.23
C SER A 77 -24.67 -2.33 13.75
N SER A 78 -24.51 -1.04 13.45
CA SER A 78 -24.37 -0.52 12.09
C SER A 78 -22.94 -0.69 11.53
N ILE A 79 -22.42 -1.91 11.54
CA ILE A 79 -21.12 -2.23 10.94
C ILE A 79 -21.20 -2.04 9.42
N GLU A 80 -20.18 -1.45 8.82
CA GLU A 80 -20.10 -1.18 7.38
C GLU A 80 -19.06 -2.05 6.66
N ALA A 81 -18.08 -2.59 7.41
CA ALA A 81 -17.07 -3.51 6.87
C ALA A 81 -16.49 -4.43 7.96
N VAL A 82 -15.97 -5.58 7.55
CA VAL A 82 -15.24 -6.52 8.43
C VAL A 82 -13.79 -6.70 7.96
N GLY A 83 -12.83 -6.38 8.81
CA GLY A 83 -11.42 -6.67 8.60
C GLY A 83 -10.99 -7.97 9.31
N HIS A 84 -10.32 -8.87 8.62
CA HIS A 84 -9.80 -10.11 9.17
C HIS A 84 -8.28 -10.11 9.13
N ARG A 85 -7.63 -10.31 10.28
CA ARG A 85 -6.22 -10.66 10.30
C ARG A 85 -6.06 -12.11 9.82
N VAL A 86 -5.26 -12.30 8.78
CA VAL A 86 -4.89 -13.63 8.26
C VAL A 86 -3.38 -13.82 8.45
N ALA A 87 -2.99 -14.92 9.08
CA ALA A 87 -1.60 -15.14 9.45
C ALA A 87 -0.67 -15.28 8.21
N HIS A 88 -1.12 -16.00 7.17
CA HIS A 88 -0.26 -16.29 6.02
C HIS A 88 -0.95 -16.07 4.67
N GLY A 89 -0.47 -15.08 3.90
CA GLY A 89 -0.94 -14.76 2.54
C GLY A 89 -0.10 -15.38 1.40
N GLY A 90 0.98 -16.08 1.76
CA GLY A 90 1.84 -16.73 0.78
C GLY A 90 2.51 -15.69 -0.14
N ALA A 91 2.88 -16.11 -1.35
CA ALA A 91 3.35 -15.17 -2.37
C ALA A 91 2.20 -14.53 -3.17
N LEU A 92 0.95 -14.94 -2.91
CA LEU A 92 -0.22 -14.55 -3.69
C LEU A 92 -0.79 -13.22 -3.22
N PHE A 93 -0.83 -12.99 -1.90
CA PHE A 93 -1.49 -11.84 -1.31
C PHE A 93 -0.49 -10.80 -0.80
N ALA A 94 -0.10 -9.88 -1.69
CA ALA A 94 0.81 -8.77 -1.40
C ALA A 94 0.12 -7.51 -0.83
N ALA A 95 -1.20 -7.52 -0.76
CA ALA A 95 -1.99 -6.40 -0.26
C ALA A 95 -3.28 -6.92 0.42
N PRO A 96 -3.92 -6.08 1.25
CA PRO A 96 -5.29 -6.31 1.72
C PRO A 96 -6.20 -6.68 0.55
N THR A 97 -7.03 -7.71 0.72
CA THR A 97 -7.84 -8.26 -0.37
C THR A 97 -9.30 -8.43 0.07
N ILE A 98 -10.23 -7.92 -0.74
CA ILE A 98 -11.67 -8.13 -0.53
C ILE A 98 -11.98 -9.63 -0.64
N LEU A 99 -12.74 -10.15 0.31
CA LEU A 99 -13.08 -11.56 0.41
C LEU A 99 -14.29 -11.89 -0.46
N ASP A 100 -14.03 -12.63 -1.55
CA ASP A 100 -15.00 -13.40 -2.31
C ASP A 100 -14.70 -14.91 -2.22
N GLU A 101 -15.55 -15.75 -2.83
CA GLU A 101 -15.36 -17.21 -2.81
C GLU A 101 -14.00 -17.63 -3.40
N ALA A 102 -13.56 -16.97 -4.47
CA ALA A 102 -12.29 -17.29 -5.14
C ALA A 102 -11.09 -16.95 -4.26
N THR A 103 -11.15 -15.82 -3.54
CA THR A 103 -10.13 -15.36 -2.60
C THR A 103 -10.05 -16.30 -1.41
N ILE A 104 -11.19 -16.69 -0.82
CA ILE A 104 -11.23 -17.61 0.31
C ILE A 104 -10.64 -18.97 -0.06
N ALA A 105 -11.03 -19.53 -1.21
CA ALA A 105 -10.46 -20.78 -1.70
C ALA A 105 -8.94 -20.69 -1.90
N ARG A 106 -8.42 -19.55 -2.38
CA ARG A 106 -6.98 -19.31 -2.50
C ARG A 106 -6.29 -19.26 -1.13
N ILE A 107 -6.88 -18.59 -0.14
CA ILE A 107 -6.35 -18.57 1.24
C ILE A 107 -6.30 -20.00 1.81
N GLU A 108 -7.32 -20.82 1.55
CA GLU A 108 -7.36 -22.21 1.98
C GLU A 108 -6.19 -23.03 1.44
N THR A 109 -5.80 -22.83 0.18
CA THR A 109 -4.63 -23.50 -0.41
C THR A 109 -3.30 -23.16 0.28
N LEU A 110 -3.24 -22.08 1.06
CA LEU A 110 -2.06 -21.65 1.81
C LEU A 110 -2.01 -22.23 3.23
N THR A 111 -3.02 -23.00 3.65
CA THR A 111 -3.05 -23.68 4.96
C THR A 111 -1.76 -24.47 5.27
N PRO A 112 -1.14 -25.20 4.33
CA PRO A 112 0.12 -25.90 4.59
C PRO A 112 1.28 -24.99 5.04
N LEU A 113 1.25 -23.69 4.73
CA LEU A 113 2.28 -22.73 5.17
C LEU A 113 2.06 -22.25 6.62
N ALA A 114 0.83 -22.32 7.14
CA ALA A 114 0.49 -21.90 8.49
C ALA A 114 -0.63 -22.78 9.09
N PRO A 115 -0.38 -24.09 9.29
CA PRO A 115 -1.42 -25.08 9.62
C PRO A 115 -2.11 -24.81 10.96
N LEU A 116 -1.45 -24.13 11.89
CA LEU A 116 -2.01 -23.79 13.20
C LEU A 116 -2.81 -22.47 13.22
N HIS A 117 -2.74 -21.65 12.16
CA HIS A 117 -3.27 -20.29 12.18
C HIS A 117 -4.32 -20.04 11.09
N ASN A 118 -3.99 -20.37 9.83
CA ASN A 118 -4.90 -20.12 8.70
C ASN A 118 -6.26 -20.81 8.86
N PRO A 119 -6.38 -22.05 9.38
CA PRO A 119 -7.68 -22.68 9.61
C PRO A 119 -8.59 -21.88 10.54
N ALA A 120 -8.05 -21.38 11.66
CA ALA A 120 -8.82 -20.57 12.60
C ALA A 120 -9.24 -19.22 11.98
N ASN A 121 -8.39 -18.63 11.12
CA ASN A 121 -8.74 -17.41 10.38
C ASN A 121 -9.86 -17.68 9.35
N LEU A 122 -9.81 -18.80 8.62
CA LEU A 122 -10.82 -19.20 7.65
C LEU A 122 -12.17 -19.51 8.32
N GLU A 123 -12.15 -20.16 9.48
CA GLU A 123 -13.36 -20.42 10.27
C GLU A 123 -14.02 -19.11 10.70
N ALA A 124 -13.24 -18.15 11.19
CA ALA A 124 -13.72 -16.82 11.56
C ALA A 124 -14.33 -16.07 10.36
N ILE A 125 -13.67 -16.10 9.20
CA ILE A 125 -14.20 -15.54 7.95
C ILE A 125 -15.55 -16.19 7.60
N ALA A 126 -15.63 -17.52 7.64
CA ALA A 126 -16.85 -18.25 7.30
C ALA A 126 -18.01 -17.91 8.26
N LEU A 127 -17.74 -17.74 9.55
CA LEU A 127 -18.71 -17.32 10.56
C LEU A 127 -19.17 -15.88 10.32
N SER A 128 -18.23 -14.94 10.14
CA SER A 128 -18.55 -13.54 9.90
C SER A 128 -19.38 -13.35 8.63
N ARG A 129 -19.15 -14.14 7.56
CA ARG A 129 -19.98 -14.11 6.35
C ARG A 129 -21.41 -14.63 6.57
N ARG A 130 -21.62 -15.53 7.53
CA ARG A 130 -22.98 -15.95 7.93
C ARG A 130 -23.69 -14.90 8.78
N LEU A 131 -22.96 -14.23 9.68
CA LEU A 131 -23.51 -13.19 10.55
C LEU A 131 -23.83 -11.90 9.77
N TRP A 132 -22.98 -11.54 8.82
CA TRP A 132 -23.10 -10.32 8.02
C TRP A 132 -22.91 -10.60 6.52
N PRO A 133 -23.91 -11.21 5.85
CA PRO A 133 -23.79 -11.64 4.45
C PRO A 133 -23.64 -10.49 3.46
N GLU A 134 -24.25 -9.33 3.74
CA GLU A 134 -24.24 -8.16 2.85
C GLU A 134 -23.08 -7.19 3.15
N ILE A 135 -22.31 -7.41 4.21
CA ILE A 135 -21.22 -6.52 4.61
C ILE A 135 -19.92 -6.96 3.93
N PRO A 136 -19.21 -6.06 3.22
CA PRO A 136 -17.93 -6.38 2.61
C PRO A 136 -16.88 -6.75 3.67
N GLN A 137 -16.10 -7.78 3.37
CA GLN A 137 -15.05 -8.27 4.27
C GLN A 137 -13.70 -8.24 3.56
N VAL A 138 -12.65 -7.92 4.29
CA VAL A 138 -11.28 -7.79 3.77
C VAL A 138 -10.35 -8.66 4.60
N ALA A 139 -9.49 -9.44 3.95
CA ALA A 139 -8.37 -10.11 4.60
C ALA A 139 -7.12 -9.22 4.53
N VAL A 140 -6.50 -9.01 5.69
CA VAL A 140 -5.21 -8.34 5.86
C VAL A 140 -4.19 -9.36 6.32
N PHE A 141 -3.12 -9.51 5.54
CA PHE A 141 -2.16 -10.60 5.73
C PHE A 141 -0.92 -10.14 6.47
N ASP A 142 -0.55 -10.84 7.54
CA ASP A 142 0.66 -10.57 8.33
C ASP A 142 1.96 -10.66 7.49
N THR A 143 1.93 -11.40 6.38
CA THR A 143 3.06 -11.57 5.46
C THR A 143 3.15 -10.48 4.39
N SER A 144 2.07 -9.74 4.13
CA SER A 144 1.95 -8.86 2.95
C SER A 144 2.98 -7.74 2.91
N PHE A 145 3.23 -7.08 4.05
CA PHE A 145 4.19 -6.00 4.18
C PHE A 145 5.61 -6.41 3.73
N HIS A 146 5.96 -7.68 3.91
CA HIS A 146 7.28 -8.23 3.61
C HIS A 146 7.43 -8.78 2.18
N LEU A 147 6.36 -8.84 1.38
CA LEU A 147 6.47 -9.35 0.00
C LEU A 147 7.22 -8.41 -0.96
N SER A 148 7.51 -7.18 -0.50
CA SER A 148 8.40 -6.23 -1.16
C SER A 148 9.89 -6.54 -0.96
N ASN A 149 10.24 -7.46 -0.04
CA ASN A 149 11.63 -7.82 0.23
C ASN A 149 12.32 -8.34 -1.05
N PRO A 150 13.58 -7.92 -1.32
CA PRO A 150 14.30 -8.34 -2.51
C PRO A 150 14.65 -9.84 -2.48
N PRO A 151 14.84 -10.50 -3.65
CA PRO A 151 15.11 -11.93 -3.71
C PRO A 151 16.30 -12.40 -2.88
N PHE A 152 17.35 -11.59 -2.74
CA PHE A 152 18.53 -11.94 -1.95
C PHE A 152 18.25 -12.01 -0.44
N ALA A 153 17.22 -11.31 0.05
CA ALA A 153 16.78 -11.39 1.44
C ALA A 153 15.82 -12.56 1.67
N THR A 154 15.03 -12.93 0.64
CA THR A 154 14.00 -13.96 0.79
C THR A 154 14.41 -15.38 0.39
N THR A 155 15.50 -15.53 -0.37
CA THR A 155 15.92 -16.81 -0.93
C THR A 155 16.85 -17.55 0.03
N TYR A 156 16.44 -18.72 0.52
CA TYR A 156 17.35 -19.61 1.23
C TYR A 156 18.38 -20.24 0.27
N ALA A 157 19.62 -20.37 0.73
CA ALA A 157 20.72 -20.99 -0.01
C ALA A 157 20.63 -22.53 0.02
N VAL A 158 19.56 -23.06 -0.59
CA VAL A 158 19.16 -24.48 -0.57
C VAL A 158 18.91 -24.99 -2.00
N PRO A 159 18.80 -26.32 -2.22
CA PRO A 159 18.56 -26.88 -3.55
C PRO A 159 17.40 -26.22 -4.28
N LYS A 160 17.55 -26.00 -5.59
CA LYS A 160 16.55 -25.33 -6.42
C LYS A 160 15.17 -25.97 -6.32
N ALA A 161 15.10 -27.31 -6.29
CA ALA A 161 13.84 -28.03 -6.19
C ALA A 161 13.00 -27.64 -4.95
N TRP A 162 13.65 -27.31 -3.82
CA TRP A 162 12.93 -26.90 -2.60
C TRP A 162 12.40 -25.47 -2.74
N ARG A 163 13.19 -24.59 -3.36
CA ARG A 163 12.75 -23.22 -3.67
C ARG A 163 11.57 -23.21 -4.64
N ASP A 164 11.63 -24.07 -5.66
CA ASP A 164 10.54 -24.24 -6.63
C ASP A 164 9.28 -24.84 -5.98
N ALA A 165 9.43 -25.60 -4.89
CA ALA A 165 8.32 -26.08 -4.06
C ALA A 165 7.77 -25.01 -3.07
N GLY A 166 8.28 -23.78 -3.11
CA GLY A 166 7.79 -22.66 -2.31
C GLY A 166 8.60 -22.33 -1.05
N LEU A 167 9.74 -23.01 -0.81
CA LEU A 167 10.61 -22.69 0.33
C LEU A 167 11.29 -21.33 0.14
N ARG A 168 10.86 -20.35 0.93
CA ARG A 168 11.37 -18.98 0.98
C ARG A 168 11.04 -18.32 2.32
N ARG A 169 11.69 -17.21 2.62
CA ARG A 169 11.26 -16.31 3.71
C ARG A 169 10.00 -15.56 3.30
N TYR A 170 9.03 -15.49 4.22
CA TYR A 170 7.83 -14.64 4.13
C TYR A 170 7.90 -13.51 5.15
N GLY A 171 8.22 -13.80 6.41
CA GLY A 171 8.14 -12.84 7.52
C GLY A 171 6.72 -12.66 8.04
N PHE A 172 6.58 -12.26 9.31
CA PHE A 172 5.29 -12.06 10.00
C PHE A 172 5.35 -10.79 10.86
N HIS A 173 4.24 -10.48 11.54
CA HIS A 173 4.03 -9.19 12.22
C HIS A 173 4.11 -8.00 11.27
N GLY A 174 3.86 -8.20 9.96
CA GLY A 174 3.93 -7.15 8.95
C GLY A 174 3.04 -5.97 9.25
N THR A 175 1.80 -6.22 9.71
CA THR A 175 0.85 -5.19 10.15
C THR A 175 1.41 -4.34 11.30
N SER A 176 2.04 -4.98 12.29
CA SER A 176 2.67 -4.27 13.41
C SER A 176 3.85 -3.45 12.95
N HIS A 177 4.77 -4.06 12.19
CA HIS A 177 5.95 -3.38 11.65
C HIS A 177 5.60 -2.18 10.78
N LYS A 178 4.59 -2.32 9.91
CA LYS A 178 4.05 -1.23 9.07
C LYS A 178 3.50 -0.10 9.94
N TYR A 179 2.63 -0.43 10.90
CA TYR A 179 2.03 0.58 11.78
C TYR A 179 3.08 1.38 12.55
N VAL A 180 4.03 0.70 13.22
CA VAL A 180 5.01 1.40 14.06
C VAL A 180 6.01 2.20 13.24
N ALA A 181 6.36 1.75 12.03
CA ALA A 181 7.21 2.52 11.12
C ALA A 181 6.53 3.85 10.73
N THR A 182 5.25 3.80 10.34
CA THR A 182 4.46 5.00 10.05
C THR A 182 4.34 5.92 11.27
N ARG A 183 3.98 5.38 12.44
CA ARG A 183 3.82 6.18 13.65
C ARG A 183 5.11 6.88 14.09
N VAL A 184 6.25 6.21 13.92
CA VAL A 184 7.57 6.77 14.20
C VAL A 184 7.94 7.88 13.21
N ALA A 185 7.64 7.71 11.93
CA ALA A 185 7.86 8.76 10.93
C ALA A 185 7.05 10.03 11.26
N GLU A 186 5.76 9.85 11.62
CA GLU A 186 4.87 10.92 12.09
C GLU A 186 5.45 11.64 13.33
N GLU A 187 5.94 10.88 14.31
CA GLU A 187 6.54 11.45 15.54
C GLU A 187 7.80 12.25 15.26
N ILE A 188 8.66 11.75 14.37
CA ILE A 188 9.93 12.40 14.02
C ILE A 188 9.68 13.64 13.13
N GLY A 189 8.56 13.68 12.41
CA GLY A 189 8.25 14.72 11.43
C GLY A 189 9.09 14.60 10.15
N ILE A 190 9.45 13.37 9.77
CA ILE A 190 10.20 13.06 8.53
C ILE A 190 9.40 12.03 7.75
N ASP A 191 9.35 12.18 6.42
CA ASP A 191 8.68 11.21 5.55
C ASP A 191 9.29 9.81 5.75
N LEU A 192 8.43 8.80 5.81
CA LEU A 192 8.86 7.41 5.98
C LEU A 192 9.80 6.95 4.84
N ALA A 193 9.68 7.52 3.64
CA ALA A 193 10.55 7.28 2.49
C ALA A 193 12.00 7.78 2.68
N ASP A 194 12.25 8.61 3.69
CA ASP A 194 13.56 9.17 4.04
C ASP A 194 14.19 8.51 5.27
N LEU A 195 13.55 7.48 5.84
CA LEU A 195 14.00 6.82 7.06
C LEU A 195 14.42 5.35 6.84
N ARG A 196 15.49 4.94 7.54
CA ARG A 196 15.88 3.54 7.76
C ARG A 196 15.60 3.17 9.21
N ILE A 197 14.65 2.26 9.41
CA ILE A 197 14.11 1.92 10.72
C ILE A 197 14.34 0.43 11.01
N ALA A 198 14.93 0.12 12.16
CA ALA A 198 14.86 -1.22 12.74
C ALA A 198 13.61 -1.28 13.63
N SER A 199 12.57 -1.96 13.16
CA SER A 199 11.33 -2.18 13.91
C SER A 199 11.42 -3.46 14.74
N VAL A 200 11.41 -3.33 16.06
CA VAL A 200 11.68 -4.40 17.03
C VAL A 200 10.39 -4.75 17.77
N HIS A 201 9.65 -5.74 17.28
CA HIS A 201 8.42 -6.22 17.89
C HIS A 201 8.76 -7.36 18.87
N LEU A 202 8.57 -7.12 20.17
CA LEU A 202 8.88 -8.06 21.24
C LEU A 202 7.62 -8.41 22.02
N GLY A 203 7.05 -9.58 21.76
CA GLY A 203 5.98 -10.18 22.56
C GLY A 203 6.26 -11.65 22.83
N ASN A 204 5.19 -12.44 23.08
CA ASN A 204 5.32 -13.89 23.16
C ASN A 204 5.82 -14.50 21.83
N GLY A 205 5.48 -13.85 20.71
CA GLY A 205 6.25 -13.91 19.47
C GLY A 205 7.08 -12.65 19.30
N ALA A 206 8.27 -12.79 18.76
CA ALA A 206 9.18 -11.66 18.59
C ALA A 206 9.81 -11.68 17.19
N SER A 207 9.85 -10.51 16.54
CA SER A 207 10.50 -10.32 15.24
C SER A 207 11.13 -8.93 15.14
N ILE A 208 12.15 -8.84 14.29
CA ILE A 208 12.69 -7.55 13.85
C ILE A 208 12.43 -7.42 12.35
N CYS A 209 12.09 -6.22 11.90
CA CYS A 209 11.99 -5.86 10.50
C CYS A 209 12.92 -4.68 10.17
N ALA A 210 13.66 -4.81 9.07
CA ALA A 210 14.41 -3.73 8.46
C ALA A 210 13.48 -2.97 7.51
N VAL A 211 13.00 -1.80 7.92
CA VAL A 211 12.17 -0.93 7.07
C VAL A 211 13.07 0.13 6.45
N ASN A 212 13.36 -0.02 5.16
CA ASN A 212 14.23 0.86 4.41
C ASN A 212 13.38 1.74 3.49
N ARG A 213 13.34 3.05 3.79
CA ARG A 213 12.60 4.04 2.98
C ARG A 213 11.13 3.66 2.81
N GLY A 214 10.49 3.29 3.91
CA GLY A 214 9.08 2.90 3.98
C GLY A 214 8.71 1.53 3.44
N VAL A 215 9.68 0.76 2.97
CA VAL A 215 9.47 -0.58 2.45
C VAL A 215 10.16 -1.59 3.34
N SER A 216 9.50 -2.71 3.63
CA SER A 216 10.18 -3.85 4.27
C SER A 216 11.29 -4.35 3.35
N MET A 217 12.51 -4.40 3.87
CA MET A 217 13.68 -4.93 3.15
C MET A 217 14.08 -6.31 3.68
N ASP A 218 13.92 -6.55 4.98
CA ASP A 218 14.24 -7.82 5.63
C ASP A 218 13.37 -8.03 6.88
N SER A 219 13.18 -9.28 7.31
CA SER A 219 12.42 -9.65 8.50
C SER A 219 12.96 -10.94 9.13
N SER A 220 13.06 -10.97 10.47
CA SER A 220 13.79 -12.05 11.16
C SER A 220 13.06 -13.39 11.06
N MET A 221 11.73 -13.37 11.03
CA MET A 221 10.96 -14.58 10.81
C MET A 221 11.04 -15.05 9.36
N GLY A 222 10.91 -16.35 9.20
CA GLY A 222 11.28 -17.09 8.01
C GLY A 222 10.11 -17.42 7.09
N MET A 223 10.17 -18.65 6.57
CA MET A 223 8.98 -19.33 6.04
C MET A 223 7.91 -19.49 7.11
N THR A 224 8.33 -19.71 8.36
CA THR A 224 7.46 -19.90 9.51
C THR A 224 7.78 -18.88 10.61
N PRO A 225 6.90 -18.70 11.60
CA PRO A 225 7.16 -17.83 12.75
C PRO A 225 8.23 -18.36 13.73
N LEU A 226 8.97 -19.43 13.39
CA LEU A 226 9.97 -20.06 14.26
C LEU A 226 11.36 -19.46 14.12
N GLU A 227 11.76 -19.05 12.90
CA GLU A 227 13.08 -18.45 12.64
C GLU A 227 13.22 -17.07 13.31
N GLY A 228 14.44 -16.69 13.65
CA GLY A 228 14.77 -15.36 14.14
C GLY A 228 15.06 -15.32 15.64
N LEU A 229 14.29 -14.46 16.33
CA LEU A 229 14.51 -14.17 17.74
C LEU A 229 14.16 -15.35 18.65
N VAL A 230 14.77 -15.37 19.84
CA VAL A 230 14.23 -16.17 20.94
C VAL A 230 12.87 -15.59 21.32
N MET A 231 11.90 -16.46 21.62
CA MET A 231 10.54 -16.04 21.98
C MET A 231 10.08 -16.78 23.23
N GLY A 232 8.80 -16.66 23.62
CA GLY A 232 8.32 -17.28 24.87
C GLY A 232 8.51 -18.79 24.89
N THR A 233 8.02 -19.50 23.86
CA THR A 233 8.15 -20.96 23.73
C THR A 233 8.90 -21.43 22.48
N ARG A 234 9.21 -20.49 21.57
CA ARG A 234 9.86 -20.76 20.29
C ARG A 234 11.37 -20.56 20.39
N SER A 235 12.13 -21.46 19.79
CA SER A 235 13.60 -21.46 19.84
C SER A 235 14.24 -20.22 19.21
N GLY A 236 13.65 -19.68 18.14
CA GLY A 236 14.38 -18.82 17.21
C GLY A 236 15.38 -19.63 16.39
N ASP A 237 16.43 -18.95 15.94
CA ASP A 237 17.50 -19.56 15.14
C ASP A 237 18.21 -20.71 15.87
N VAL A 238 18.22 -21.88 15.22
CA VAL A 238 18.97 -23.08 15.61
C VAL A 238 19.70 -23.65 14.39
N ASP A 239 20.78 -24.39 14.64
CA ASP A 239 21.53 -25.07 13.57
C ASP A 239 20.65 -26.14 12.88
N PRO A 240 20.45 -26.12 11.55
CA PRO A 240 19.76 -27.19 10.83
C PRO A 240 20.35 -28.59 11.07
N GLY A 241 21.66 -28.69 11.35
CA GLY A 241 22.33 -29.93 11.74
C GLY A 241 21.85 -30.52 13.07
N ALA A 242 21.20 -29.73 13.93
CA ALA A 242 20.66 -30.17 15.21
C ALA A 242 19.58 -31.24 15.05
N PHE A 243 18.75 -31.18 13.99
CA PHE A 243 17.74 -32.20 13.71
C PHE A 243 18.37 -33.60 13.57
N GLY A 244 19.43 -33.71 12.77
CA GLY A 244 20.15 -34.96 12.59
C GLY A 244 20.87 -35.42 13.86
N HIS A 245 21.43 -34.48 14.63
CA HIS A 245 22.05 -34.79 15.91
C HIS A 245 21.04 -35.37 16.91
N LEU A 246 19.92 -34.67 17.14
CA LEU A 246 18.86 -35.07 18.07
C LEU A 246 18.23 -36.41 17.67
N SER A 247 18.00 -36.62 16.38
CA SER A 247 17.49 -37.91 15.89
C SER A 247 18.46 -39.06 16.18
N ARG A 248 19.76 -38.88 15.93
CA ARG A 248 20.75 -39.93 16.17
C ARG A 248 21.04 -40.17 17.64
N GLN A 249 21.01 -39.14 18.48
CA GLN A 249 21.39 -39.23 19.90
C GLN A 249 20.22 -39.53 20.83
N LEU A 250 19.06 -38.94 20.56
CA LEU A 250 17.87 -39.03 21.41
C LEU A 250 16.73 -39.84 20.77
N GLY A 251 16.91 -40.31 19.52
CA GLY A 251 15.89 -41.09 18.83
C GLY A 251 14.67 -40.27 18.40
N LEU A 252 14.73 -38.94 18.48
CA LEU A 252 13.60 -38.06 18.16
C LEU A 252 13.30 -38.06 16.66
N SER A 253 12.03 -38.13 16.32
CA SER A 253 11.52 -37.90 14.96
C SER A 253 11.56 -36.41 14.59
N ILE A 254 11.43 -36.11 13.30
CA ILE A 254 11.36 -34.72 12.81
C ILE A 254 10.20 -33.97 13.47
N ALA A 255 9.04 -34.61 13.60
CA ALA A 255 7.86 -34.00 14.20
C ALA A 255 8.05 -33.70 15.69
N GLU A 256 8.70 -34.58 16.45
CA GLU A 256 9.00 -34.35 17.87
C GLU A 256 10.00 -33.22 18.06
N VAL A 257 11.03 -33.12 17.20
CA VAL A 257 11.97 -32.00 17.23
C VAL A 257 11.25 -30.70 16.90
N GLU A 258 10.41 -30.68 15.86
CA GLU A 258 9.65 -29.49 15.47
C GLU A 258 8.70 -29.03 16.59
N ASP A 259 7.92 -29.94 17.19
CA ASP A 259 7.02 -29.61 18.31
C ASP A 259 7.79 -29.03 19.51
N ALA A 260 8.91 -29.65 19.87
CA ALA A 260 9.77 -29.15 20.96
C ALA A 260 10.31 -27.74 20.67
N LEU A 261 10.67 -27.44 19.41
CA LEU A 261 11.13 -26.11 18.99
C LEU A 261 10.02 -25.05 19.04
N TYR A 262 8.74 -25.43 18.84
CA TYR A 262 7.61 -24.51 18.91
C TYR A 262 7.06 -24.28 20.33
N SER A 263 6.99 -25.33 21.16
CA SER A 263 6.18 -25.33 22.39
C SER A 263 6.98 -25.56 23.68
N GLN A 264 8.21 -26.06 23.59
CA GLN A 264 9.06 -26.42 24.72
C GLN A 264 10.43 -25.73 24.72
N SER A 265 10.66 -24.77 23.82
CA SER A 265 11.92 -24.04 23.67
C SER A 265 11.78 -22.59 24.14
N GLY A 266 12.66 -21.70 23.66
CA GLY A 266 12.59 -20.28 23.98
C GLY A 266 12.88 -20.00 25.45
N LEU A 267 12.26 -18.95 25.99
CA LEU A 267 12.36 -18.58 27.41
C LEU A 267 11.90 -19.73 28.31
N LYS A 268 10.80 -20.41 27.94
CA LYS A 268 10.26 -21.55 28.70
C LYS A 268 11.25 -22.71 28.75
N GLY A 269 11.87 -23.05 27.64
CA GLY A 269 12.86 -24.13 27.60
C GLY A 269 14.14 -23.81 28.37
N LEU A 270 14.48 -22.52 28.52
CA LEU A 270 15.67 -22.08 29.23
C LEU A 270 15.44 -21.90 30.74
N ALA A 271 14.28 -21.36 31.15
CA ALA A 271 14.04 -20.91 32.52
C ALA A 271 12.66 -21.30 33.08
N GLY A 272 11.92 -22.20 32.41
CA GLY A 272 10.66 -22.76 32.91
C GLY A 272 9.40 -21.89 32.70
N SER A 273 9.53 -20.59 32.43
CA SER A 273 8.40 -19.70 32.09
C SER A 273 8.57 -19.04 30.71
N ALA A 274 7.44 -18.81 30.04
CA ALA A 274 7.39 -18.06 28.77
C ALA A 274 7.17 -16.55 28.99
N ASP A 275 6.86 -16.12 30.22
CA ASP A 275 6.60 -14.73 30.58
C ASP A 275 7.88 -14.02 31.03
N MET A 276 8.23 -12.92 30.35
CA MET A 276 9.44 -12.17 30.68
C MET A 276 9.44 -11.60 32.09
N ARG A 277 8.27 -11.30 32.66
CA ARG A 277 8.15 -10.73 34.02
C ARG A 277 8.57 -11.75 35.07
N ASP A 278 8.08 -12.99 34.94
CA ASP A 278 8.48 -14.10 35.81
C ASP A 278 10.00 -14.32 35.75
N LEU A 279 10.60 -14.20 34.56
CA LEU A 279 12.05 -14.34 34.38
C LEU A 279 12.83 -13.19 35.02
N GLU A 280 12.37 -11.95 34.88
CA GLU A 280 13.02 -10.78 35.51
C GLU A 280 12.97 -10.88 37.05
N ASP A 281 11.85 -11.36 37.61
CA ASP A 281 11.70 -11.61 39.05
C ASP A 281 12.63 -12.75 39.51
N ALA A 282 12.65 -13.89 38.81
CA ALA A 282 13.52 -15.02 39.11
C ALA A 282 15.01 -14.63 39.02
N ALA A 283 15.40 -13.89 37.98
CA ALA A 283 16.77 -13.42 37.79
C ALA A 283 17.20 -12.46 38.92
N THR A 284 16.29 -11.61 39.40
CA THR A 284 16.50 -10.74 40.58
C THR A 284 16.65 -11.57 41.86
N GLY A 285 15.93 -12.68 41.96
CA GLY A 285 16.08 -13.68 43.02
C GLY A 285 17.37 -14.50 42.95
N GLY A 286 18.21 -14.31 41.93
CA GLY A 286 19.49 -15.01 41.77
C GLY A 286 19.44 -16.30 40.95
N ASP A 287 18.34 -16.56 40.23
CA ASP A 287 18.22 -17.70 39.32
C ASP A 287 19.15 -17.52 38.10
N ALA A 288 20.13 -18.42 37.97
CA ALA A 288 21.13 -18.37 36.91
C ALA A 288 20.56 -18.70 35.52
N ASP A 289 19.56 -19.57 35.44
CA ASP A 289 18.93 -19.97 34.18
C ASP A 289 18.05 -18.84 33.65
N ALA A 290 17.32 -18.15 34.54
CA ALA A 290 16.58 -16.94 34.19
C ALA A 290 17.50 -15.81 33.70
N GLN A 291 18.63 -15.59 34.38
CA GLN A 291 19.64 -14.62 33.94
C GLN A 291 20.18 -14.95 32.54
N LEU A 292 20.56 -16.21 32.31
CA LEU A 292 21.03 -16.68 31.01
C LEU A 292 19.96 -16.52 29.92
N ALA A 293 18.70 -16.85 30.20
CA ALA A 293 17.60 -16.71 29.26
C ALA A 293 17.41 -15.25 28.81
N ILE A 294 17.44 -14.31 29.76
CA ILE A 294 17.36 -12.86 29.49
C ILE A 294 18.55 -12.39 28.64
N GLU A 295 19.77 -12.84 28.95
CA GLU A 295 20.96 -12.48 28.19
C GLU A 295 20.92 -13.01 26.76
N ILE A 296 20.54 -14.27 26.55
CA ILE A 296 20.39 -14.86 25.22
C ILE A 296 19.32 -14.09 24.41
N TYR A 297 18.19 -13.75 25.03
CA TYR A 297 17.12 -13.01 24.38
C TYR A 297 17.61 -11.63 23.90
N ALA A 298 18.23 -10.85 24.79
CA ALA A 298 18.75 -9.53 24.47
C ALA A 298 19.87 -9.59 23.42
N TYR A 299 20.79 -10.55 23.55
CA TYR A 299 21.89 -10.77 22.62
C TYR A 299 21.39 -11.06 21.20
N ARG A 300 20.38 -11.93 21.06
CA ARG A 300 19.80 -12.29 19.76
C ARG A 300 19.16 -11.07 19.09
N ALA A 301 18.36 -10.29 19.81
CA ALA A 301 17.75 -9.08 19.30
C ALA A 301 18.80 -8.03 18.88
N ARG A 302 19.83 -7.81 19.71
CA ARG A 302 20.95 -6.90 19.40
C ARG A 302 21.68 -7.29 18.12
N LYS A 303 21.94 -8.59 17.91
CA LYS A 303 22.56 -9.10 16.68
C LYS A 303 21.73 -8.77 15.44
N TYR A 304 20.42 -8.96 15.50
CA TYR A 304 19.53 -8.65 14.38
C TYR A 304 19.49 -7.16 14.06
N ILE A 305 19.49 -6.28 15.07
CA ILE A 305 19.61 -4.83 14.85
C ILE A 305 20.90 -4.49 14.09
N GLY A 306 22.04 -5.05 14.52
CA GLY A 306 23.32 -4.86 13.82
C GLY A 306 23.30 -5.39 12.38
N ALA A 307 22.75 -6.59 12.17
CA ALA A 307 22.62 -7.19 10.85
C ALA A 307 21.76 -6.33 9.90
N TYR A 308 20.65 -5.79 10.40
CA TYR A 308 19.73 -4.98 9.58
C TYR A 308 20.22 -3.57 9.35
N ALA A 309 20.94 -2.96 10.29
CA ALA A 309 21.65 -1.73 10.02
C ALA A 309 22.69 -1.91 8.91
N ALA A 310 23.39 -3.06 8.88
CA ALA A 310 24.30 -3.39 7.79
C ALA A 310 23.56 -3.62 6.47
N ALA A 311 22.44 -4.36 6.49
CA ALA A 311 21.62 -4.62 5.31
C ALA A 311 21.07 -3.32 4.67
N MET A 312 20.64 -2.35 5.48
CA MET A 312 20.13 -1.05 5.02
C MET A 312 21.24 -0.02 4.74
N ALA A 313 22.51 -0.38 4.92
CA ALA A 313 23.66 0.52 4.83
C ALA A 313 23.51 1.79 5.71
N GLY A 314 22.93 1.63 6.90
CA GLY A 314 22.72 2.69 7.87
C GLY A 314 21.45 2.47 8.70
N LEU A 315 21.25 3.35 9.68
CA LEU A 315 20.16 3.25 10.63
C LEU A 315 19.83 4.64 11.16
N ASP A 316 18.57 5.07 11.01
CA ASP A 316 18.11 6.39 11.46
C ASP A 316 17.28 6.27 12.75
N ALA A 317 16.56 5.15 12.92
CA ALA A 317 15.79 4.87 14.13
C ALA A 317 15.73 3.38 14.49
N ILE A 318 15.65 3.11 15.79
CA ILE A 318 15.23 1.82 16.38
C ILE A 318 13.90 2.07 17.08
N VAL A 319 12.89 1.25 16.80
CA VAL A 319 11.60 1.34 17.51
C VAL A 319 11.28 0.04 18.21
N PHE A 320 10.99 0.11 19.51
CA PHE A 320 10.48 -1.01 20.29
C PHE A 320 8.96 -0.98 20.36
N THR A 321 8.35 -2.14 20.19
CA THR A 321 6.91 -2.34 20.30
C THR A 321 6.61 -3.78 20.76
N GLY A 322 5.33 -4.12 20.94
CA GLY A 322 4.90 -5.40 21.48
C GLY A 322 5.05 -5.46 23.00
N GLY A 323 4.35 -6.41 23.64
CA GLY A 323 4.19 -6.41 25.10
C GLY A 323 5.48 -6.29 25.91
N ILE A 324 6.58 -6.92 25.50
CA ILE A 324 7.90 -6.80 26.16
C ILE A 324 8.57 -5.48 25.76
N GLY A 325 8.54 -5.12 24.48
CA GLY A 325 9.21 -3.93 23.95
C GLY A 325 8.63 -2.63 24.49
N GLU A 326 7.32 -2.60 24.73
CA GLU A 326 6.57 -1.48 25.31
C GLU A 326 6.84 -1.37 26.82
N ASN A 327 6.82 -2.48 27.55
CA ASN A 327 6.70 -2.48 29.01
C ASN A 327 7.99 -2.82 29.79
N SER A 328 9.05 -3.32 29.15
CA SER A 328 10.32 -3.63 29.83
C SER A 328 11.44 -2.64 29.46
N PRO A 329 11.60 -1.53 30.22
CA PRO A 329 12.78 -0.67 30.14
C PRO A 329 14.09 -1.43 30.32
N SER A 330 14.09 -2.46 31.17
CA SER A 330 15.26 -3.28 31.47
C SER A 330 15.71 -4.04 30.22
N MET A 331 14.77 -4.64 29.48
CA MET A 331 15.06 -5.38 28.26
C MET A 331 15.51 -4.47 27.12
N ARG A 332 14.84 -3.32 26.93
CA ARG A 332 15.28 -2.31 25.95
C ARG A 332 16.73 -1.89 26.21
N ARG A 333 17.08 -1.63 27.46
CA ARG A 333 18.46 -1.31 27.86
C ARG A 333 19.43 -2.43 27.49
N ARG A 334 19.12 -3.68 27.85
CA ARG A 334 20.00 -4.85 27.58
C ARG A 334 20.22 -5.08 26.08
N ILE A 335 19.19 -4.83 25.26
CA ILE A 335 19.29 -4.97 23.80
C ILE A 335 20.16 -3.87 23.19
N LEU A 336 20.05 -2.64 23.69
CA LEU A 336 20.77 -1.49 23.15
C LEU A 336 22.21 -1.37 23.68
N ASP A 337 22.50 -2.00 24.81
CA ASP A 337 23.84 -2.06 25.40
C ASP A 337 24.86 -2.60 24.40
N GLY A 338 25.97 -1.88 24.19
CA GLY A 338 26.99 -2.25 23.22
C GLY A 338 26.72 -1.79 21.78
N LEU A 339 25.63 -1.05 21.50
CA LEU A 339 25.37 -0.44 20.19
C LEU A 339 25.91 1.01 20.07
N GLU A 340 26.72 1.48 21.03
CA GLU A 340 27.29 2.84 21.03
C GLU A 340 28.20 3.09 19.83
N PHE A 341 28.88 2.05 19.33
CA PHE A 341 29.71 2.14 18.13
C PHE A 341 28.89 2.52 16.88
N MET A 342 27.61 2.16 16.85
CA MET A 342 26.65 2.55 15.81
C MET A 342 26.07 3.95 16.05
N GLY A 343 26.41 4.59 17.16
CA GLY A 343 25.90 5.90 17.56
C GLY A 343 24.57 5.85 18.31
N VAL A 344 24.17 4.70 18.83
CA VAL A 344 23.01 4.55 19.73
C VAL A 344 23.44 4.91 21.15
N ARG A 345 22.82 5.91 21.75
CA ARG A 345 23.04 6.26 23.16
C ARG A 345 21.70 6.36 23.87
N LEU A 346 21.45 5.51 24.85
CA LEU A 346 20.19 5.49 25.59
C LEU A 346 20.19 6.53 26.71
N ASP A 347 19.07 7.22 26.92
CA ASP A 347 18.81 7.98 28.13
C ASP A 347 18.08 7.07 29.12
N HIS A 348 18.73 6.76 30.24
CA HIS A 348 18.18 5.81 31.21
C HIS A 348 16.91 6.33 31.88
N GLU A 349 16.81 7.62 32.17
CA GLU A 349 15.61 8.17 32.83
C GLU A 349 14.44 8.18 31.86
N ARG A 350 14.63 8.69 30.63
CA ARG A 350 13.58 8.68 29.60
C ARG A 350 13.09 7.28 29.28
N ASN A 351 14.00 6.29 29.24
CA ASN A 351 13.63 4.91 29.01
C ASN A 351 12.76 4.32 30.13
N GLN A 352 12.98 4.72 31.39
CA GLN A 352 12.21 4.24 32.53
C GLN A 352 10.81 4.87 32.60
N VAL A 353 10.68 6.14 32.24
CA VAL A 353 9.43 6.90 32.38
C VAL A 353 8.67 7.08 31.06
N ALA A 354 8.99 6.27 30.04
CA ALA A 354 8.34 6.35 28.73
C ALA A 354 6.81 6.18 28.86
N ASP A 355 6.07 7.23 28.53
CA ASP A 355 4.61 7.20 28.51
C ASP A 355 4.12 6.97 27.08
N LEU A 356 3.33 5.90 26.90
CA LEU A 356 2.76 5.51 25.61
C LEU A 356 1.29 5.93 25.49
N SER A 357 0.76 6.65 26.47
CA SER A 357 -0.63 7.13 26.49
C SER A 357 -0.99 7.86 25.20
N GLY A 358 -2.23 7.67 24.75
CA GLY A 358 -2.71 8.26 23.50
C GLY A 358 -1.99 7.75 22.23
N ARG A 359 -1.29 6.61 22.28
CA ARG A 359 -0.44 6.08 21.20
C ARG A 359 0.77 6.97 20.93
N ALA A 360 1.36 7.54 21.97
CA ALA A 360 2.60 8.29 21.88
C ALA A 360 3.77 7.39 21.45
N ALA A 361 4.77 8.01 20.81
CA ALA A 361 6.02 7.34 20.41
C ALA A 361 7.24 8.03 21.04
N PRO A 362 7.37 8.10 22.37
CA PRO A 362 8.44 8.86 23.03
C PRO A 362 9.85 8.45 22.57
N GLN A 363 10.70 9.46 22.38
CA GLN A 363 12.13 9.31 22.11
C GLN A 363 12.91 9.11 23.41
N ILE A 364 13.56 7.95 23.55
CA ILE A 364 14.27 7.51 24.76
C ILE A 364 15.80 7.55 24.62
N GLN A 365 16.33 8.03 23.50
CA GLN A 365 17.78 8.22 23.34
C GLN A 365 18.29 9.48 24.06
N ALA A 366 19.56 9.46 24.46
CA ALA A 366 20.29 10.58 25.04
C ALA A 366 20.62 11.65 23.99
N TYR A 367 20.88 12.87 24.47
CA TYR A 367 21.34 13.96 23.62
C TYR A 367 22.63 13.58 22.86
N GLY A 368 22.67 13.90 21.57
CA GLY A 368 23.81 13.58 20.69
C GLY A 368 23.87 12.12 20.21
N SER A 369 22.87 11.29 20.51
CA SER A 369 22.69 10.01 19.82
C SER A 369 22.48 10.26 18.32
N ARG A 370 23.21 9.52 17.46
CA ARG A 370 23.07 9.62 15.99
C ARG A 370 21.84 8.85 15.49
N VAL A 371 21.47 7.81 16.23
CA VAL A 371 20.30 6.98 15.95
C VAL A 371 19.22 7.33 16.97
N ARG A 372 17.99 7.57 16.50
CA ARG A 372 16.83 7.79 17.38
C ARG A 372 16.37 6.45 17.96
N VAL A 373 15.91 6.44 19.21
CA VAL A 373 15.36 5.24 19.83
C VAL A 373 13.97 5.59 20.35
N LEU A 374 12.96 4.92 19.84
CA LEU A 374 11.57 5.18 20.17
C LEU A 374 10.91 3.94 20.77
N VAL A 375 9.86 4.16 21.53
CA VAL A 375 8.97 3.10 22.04
C VAL A 375 7.55 3.51 21.67
N THR A 376 6.75 2.59 21.14
CA THR A 376 5.33 2.87 20.83
C THR A 376 4.52 1.60 20.98
N GLU A 377 3.27 1.75 21.42
CA GLU A 377 2.30 0.67 21.35
C GLU A 377 2.06 0.27 19.90
N THR A 378 1.93 -1.03 19.62
CA THR A 378 1.45 -1.49 18.31
C THR A 378 -0.08 -1.42 18.26
N ALA A 379 -0.64 -0.94 17.16
CA ALA A 379 -2.09 -0.87 16.95
C ALA A 379 -2.50 -1.67 15.70
N GLU A 380 -2.24 -2.98 15.70
CA GLU A 380 -2.49 -3.86 14.57
C GLU A 380 -3.96 -3.82 14.11
N GLN A 381 -4.91 -3.89 15.04
CA GLN A 381 -6.34 -3.86 14.70
C GLN A 381 -6.74 -2.54 14.05
N MET A 382 -6.14 -1.43 14.47
CA MET A 382 -6.38 -0.13 13.85
C MET A 382 -5.75 -0.04 12.46
N MET A 383 -4.56 -0.61 12.27
CA MET A 383 -3.94 -0.69 10.94
C MET A 383 -4.79 -1.54 9.99
N ILE A 384 -5.33 -2.67 10.46
CA ILE A 384 -6.26 -3.50 9.69
C ILE A 384 -7.54 -2.73 9.35
N ALA A 385 -8.07 -1.94 10.28
CA ALA A 385 -9.24 -1.10 10.00
C ALA A 385 -8.96 -0.07 8.91
N ARG A 386 -7.78 0.60 8.95
CA ARG A 386 -7.33 1.52 7.89
C ARG A 386 -7.20 0.79 6.55
N GLU A 387 -6.50 -0.33 6.52
CA GLU A 387 -6.29 -1.13 5.31
C GLU A 387 -7.59 -1.72 4.74
N THR A 388 -8.54 -2.06 5.61
CA THR A 388 -9.89 -2.47 5.21
C THR A 388 -10.62 -1.33 4.53
N ALA A 389 -10.63 -0.14 5.14
CA ALA A 389 -11.25 1.03 4.56
C ALA A 389 -10.56 1.45 3.25
N GLU A 390 -9.23 1.37 3.16
CA GLU A 390 -8.46 1.64 1.94
C GLU A 390 -8.74 0.64 0.83
N ALA A 391 -8.85 -0.66 1.14
CA ALA A 391 -9.17 -1.69 0.16
C ALA A 391 -10.60 -1.58 -0.39
N LEU A 392 -11.51 -1.03 0.43
CA LEU A 392 -12.90 -0.76 0.04
C LEU A 392 -13.07 0.65 -0.56
N ALA A 393 -12.12 1.55 -0.32
CA ALA A 393 -12.07 2.84 -0.97
C ALA A 393 -11.73 2.66 -2.45
N ARG A 394 -12.28 3.54 -3.29
CA ARG A 394 -11.96 3.54 -4.72
C ARG A 394 -10.44 3.73 -4.90
N PRO A 395 -9.79 2.97 -5.79
CA PRO A 395 -8.35 3.11 -6.02
C PRO A 395 -8.05 4.55 -6.46
N LYS A 396 -7.10 5.20 -5.77
CA LYS A 396 -6.56 6.49 -6.21
C LYS A 396 -5.75 6.27 -7.51
N PRO A 397 -5.82 7.17 -8.50
CA PRO A 397 -5.00 7.07 -9.69
C PRO A 397 -3.52 6.98 -9.30
N SER A 398 -2.79 6.04 -9.90
CA SER A 398 -1.38 5.78 -9.56
C SER A 398 -0.45 6.71 -10.36
N ASN A 399 0.72 7.03 -9.79
CA ASN A 399 1.74 7.86 -10.42
C ASN A 399 2.39 7.14 -11.62
N GLY A 400 1.70 7.12 -12.76
CA GLY A 400 2.17 6.51 -14.00
C GLY A 400 2.87 7.51 -14.92
N ILE A 401 3.94 7.07 -15.57
CA ILE A 401 4.58 7.81 -16.67
C ILE A 401 3.80 7.55 -17.96
N ILE A 402 3.45 8.62 -18.66
CA ILE A 402 2.76 8.60 -19.95
C ILE A 402 3.53 9.44 -20.97
N ALA A 403 3.44 9.09 -22.26
CA ALA A 403 3.99 9.93 -23.31
C ALA A 403 3.20 11.25 -23.43
N VAL A 404 3.88 12.35 -23.76
CA VAL A 404 3.27 13.64 -24.06
C VAL A 404 3.56 14.00 -25.52
N ALA A 405 2.50 14.18 -26.30
CA ALA A 405 2.54 14.54 -27.70
C ALA A 405 2.02 15.97 -27.93
N VAL A 406 2.73 16.69 -28.79
CA VAL A 406 2.35 18.03 -29.23
C VAL A 406 1.50 17.93 -30.49
N SER A 407 0.25 18.35 -30.39
CA SER A 407 -0.70 18.42 -31.50
C SER A 407 -0.59 19.77 -32.20
N GLY A 408 -0.03 19.74 -33.41
CA GLY A 408 -0.04 20.91 -34.29
C GLY A 408 -1.43 21.21 -34.85
N ARG A 409 -1.59 22.39 -35.46
CA ARG A 409 -2.84 22.77 -36.15
C ARG A 409 -3.23 21.76 -37.23
N HIS A 410 -4.47 21.32 -37.22
CA HIS A 410 -4.95 20.31 -38.18
C HIS A 410 -6.47 20.34 -38.34
N VAL A 411 -6.95 19.62 -39.35
CA VAL A 411 -8.37 19.41 -39.62
C VAL A 411 -8.71 17.93 -39.66
N HIS A 412 -9.88 17.59 -39.14
CA HIS A 412 -10.58 16.35 -39.46
C HIS A 412 -11.73 16.68 -40.40
N LEU A 413 -11.77 16.08 -41.58
CA LEU A 413 -12.77 16.42 -42.60
C LEU A 413 -13.94 15.43 -42.59
N SER A 414 -15.14 15.93 -42.87
CA SER A 414 -16.27 15.11 -43.29
C SER A 414 -16.16 14.72 -44.76
N ARG A 415 -16.95 13.72 -45.18
CA ARG A 415 -16.97 13.33 -46.60
C ARG A 415 -17.33 14.51 -47.50
N ALA A 416 -18.39 15.25 -47.16
CA ALA A 416 -18.85 16.40 -47.91
C ALA A 416 -17.79 17.51 -48.01
N ALA A 417 -17.03 17.74 -46.93
CA ALA A 417 -15.96 18.73 -46.94
C ALA A 417 -14.81 18.33 -47.89
N VAL A 418 -14.43 17.05 -47.94
CA VAL A 418 -13.42 16.61 -48.92
C VAL A 418 -13.92 16.79 -50.35
N ASP A 419 -15.18 16.43 -50.62
CA ASP A 419 -15.76 16.59 -51.96
C ASP A 419 -15.76 18.07 -52.40
N ALA A 420 -16.08 18.99 -51.48
CA ALA A 420 -16.05 20.43 -51.75
C ALA A 420 -14.62 20.99 -51.93
N LEU A 421 -13.63 20.45 -51.22
CA LEU A 421 -12.26 20.96 -51.22
C LEU A 421 -11.39 20.37 -52.33
N PHE A 422 -11.63 19.10 -52.71
CA PHE A 422 -10.77 18.33 -53.61
C PHE A 422 -11.51 17.74 -54.82
N GLY A 423 -12.84 17.83 -54.86
CA GLY A 423 -13.69 17.30 -55.93
C GLY A 423 -14.49 16.08 -55.49
N ALA A 424 -15.67 15.89 -56.10
CA ALA A 424 -16.59 14.83 -55.73
C ALA A 424 -15.96 13.43 -55.89
N GLY A 425 -16.03 12.62 -54.84
CA GLY A 425 -15.48 11.26 -54.83
C GLY A 425 -13.98 11.21 -54.55
N TYR A 426 -13.33 12.34 -54.27
CA TYR A 426 -11.89 12.37 -54.01
C TYR A 426 -11.53 11.57 -52.75
N VAL A 427 -10.50 10.72 -52.86
CA VAL A 427 -9.98 9.92 -51.76
C VAL A 427 -8.66 10.54 -51.30
N LEU A 428 -8.61 10.99 -50.05
CA LEU A 428 -7.39 11.53 -49.45
C LEU A 428 -6.30 10.46 -49.43
N THR A 429 -5.04 10.87 -49.62
CA THR A 429 -3.89 9.98 -49.66
C THR A 429 -3.29 9.87 -48.25
N PRO A 430 -3.40 8.73 -47.53
CA PRO A 430 -2.71 8.55 -46.27
C PRO A 430 -1.19 8.56 -46.49
N GLU A 431 -0.46 9.38 -45.74
CA GLU A 431 0.99 9.53 -45.93
C GLU A 431 1.78 9.15 -44.68
N THR A 432 1.39 9.65 -43.51
CA THR A 432 2.12 9.39 -42.26
C THR A 432 1.19 8.74 -41.23
N PRO A 433 1.43 7.50 -40.78
CA PRO A 433 0.67 6.92 -39.69
C PRO A 433 0.92 7.69 -38.38
N LEU A 434 -0.12 7.87 -37.59
CA LEU A 434 -0.01 8.49 -36.26
C LEU A 434 0.12 7.42 -35.18
N ARG A 435 0.58 7.82 -33.98
CA ARG A 435 0.75 6.92 -32.83
C ARG A 435 -0.56 6.27 -32.40
N GLN A 436 -1.66 7.01 -32.46
CA GLN A 436 -3.00 6.46 -32.23
C GLN A 436 -3.35 5.48 -33.36
N PRO A 437 -3.53 4.17 -33.07
CA PRO A 437 -3.74 3.14 -34.08
C PRO A 437 -4.93 3.45 -35.01
N GLY A 438 -4.69 3.33 -36.32
CA GLY A 438 -5.69 3.58 -37.36
C GLY A 438 -5.81 5.04 -37.82
N ASN A 439 -5.17 5.99 -37.12
CA ASN A 439 -5.12 7.39 -37.52
C ASN A 439 -3.91 7.69 -38.39
N TRP A 440 -4.03 8.69 -39.26
CA TRP A 440 -2.98 9.06 -40.22
C TRP A 440 -3.09 10.53 -40.62
N ALA A 441 -1.96 11.15 -40.96
CA ALA A 441 -1.93 12.42 -41.66
C ALA A 441 -1.96 12.18 -43.18
N ALA A 442 -2.83 12.90 -43.87
CA ALA A 442 -2.91 12.87 -45.33
C ALA A 442 -1.68 13.54 -45.96
N ARG A 443 -1.40 13.29 -47.23
CA ARG A 443 -0.45 14.11 -48.01
C ARG A 443 -1.02 15.51 -48.28
N GLU A 444 -2.32 15.57 -48.50
CA GLU A 444 -3.03 16.80 -48.81
C GLU A 444 -2.99 17.78 -47.63
N ARG A 445 -3.12 19.08 -47.96
CA ARG A 445 -3.19 20.17 -47.01
C ARG A 445 -4.29 21.13 -47.41
N VAL A 446 -4.86 21.84 -46.44
CA VAL A 446 -5.84 22.89 -46.68
C VAL A 446 -5.36 24.22 -46.13
N VAL A 447 -5.97 25.31 -46.59
CA VAL A 447 -5.83 26.62 -45.96
C VAL A 447 -7.05 26.85 -45.08
N VAL A 448 -6.83 27.31 -43.84
CA VAL A 448 -7.89 27.75 -42.93
C VAL A 448 -7.91 29.27 -42.95
N LYS A 449 -9.02 29.89 -43.37
CA LYS A 449 -9.15 31.33 -43.55
C LYS A 449 -10.20 31.91 -42.60
N GLY A 450 -9.80 32.92 -41.82
CA GLY A 450 -10.66 33.71 -40.95
C GLY A 450 -10.77 35.16 -41.43
N PRO A 451 -11.48 36.02 -40.68
CA PRO A 451 -11.70 37.41 -41.05
C PRO A 451 -10.43 38.26 -41.18
N LYS A 452 -9.40 38.00 -40.36
CA LYS A 452 -8.17 38.81 -40.35
C LYS A 452 -7.01 38.19 -41.13
N GLY A 453 -7.03 36.89 -41.37
CA GLY A 453 -5.88 36.18 -41.92
C GLY A 453 -6.16 34.73 -42.28
N LYS A 454 -5.10 34.00 -42.62
CA LYS A 454 -5.16 32.60 -43.00
C LYS A 454 -3.98 31.81 -42.43
N LEU A 455 -4.23 30.54 -42.14
CA LEU A 455 -3.22 29.54 -41.82
C LEU A 455 -3.01 28.68 -43.05
N GLU A 456 -1.79 28.68 -43.58
CA GLU A 456 -1.46 27.89 -44.76
C GLU A 456 -1.00 26.49 -44.39
N ARG A 457 -1.17 25.55 -45.33
CA ARG A 457 -0.66 24.18 -45.26
C ARG A 457 -1.09 23.43 -43.98
N VAL A 458 -2.32 23.62 -43.54
CA VAL A 458 -2.89 22.93 -42.38
C VAL A 458 -3.06 21.44 -42.68
N ALA A 459 -2.61 20.59 -41.76
CA ALA A 459 -2.62 19.13 -41.91
C ALA A 459 -4.06 18.59 -41.89
N ILE A 460 -4.29 17.50 -42.62
CA ILE A 460 -5.56 16.78 -42.61
C ILE A 460 -5.33 15.43 -41.93
N LEU A 461 -6.06 15.15 -40.85
CA LEU A 461 -5.96 13.91 -40.10
C LEU A 461 -7.16 13.00 -40.38
N GLY A 462 -6.86 11.79 -40.82
CA GLY A 462 -7.82 10.71 -41.00
C GLY A 462 -7.92 9.79 -39.77
N PRO A 463 -8.97 8.95 -39.72
CA PRO A 463 -10.01 8.78 -40.74
C PRO A 463 -11.00 9.97 -40.82
N LEU A 464 -11.82 10.01 -41.87
CA LEU A 464 -12.88 11.02 -42.01
C LEU A 464 -13.86 10.95 -40.84
N ARG A 465 -14.37 12.10 -40.42
CA ARG A 465 -15.36 12.21 -39.33
C ARG A 465 -16.75 12.49 -39.89
N ALA A 466 -17.79 12.32 -39.07
CA ALA A 466 -19.14 12.70 -39.45
C ALA A 466 -19.28 14.22 -39.67
N ARG A 467 -18.58 15.02 -38.86
CA ARG A 467 -18.53 16.48 -38.94
C ARG A 467 -17.09 16.95 -39.10
N THR A 468 -16.90 18.02 -39.85
CA THR A 468 -15.60 18.66 -40.00
C THR A 468 -15.23 19.39 -38.71
N GLN A 469 -13.96 19.29 -38.32
CA GLN A 469 -13.40 19.89 -37.12
C GLN A 469 -12.04 20.49 -37.44
N VAL A 470 -11.77 21.65 -36.87
CA VAL A 470 -10.51 22.38 -37.06
C VAL A 470 -9.93 22.66 -35.68
N GLU A 471 -8.75 22.11 -35.41
CA GLU A 471 -8.02 22.30 -34.16
C GLU A 471 -6.83 23.23 -34.40
N ILE A 472 -6.73 24.31 -33.63
CA ILE A 472 -5.66 25.31 -33.72
C ILE A 472 -5.16 25.68 -32.32
N SER A 473 -4.06 26.44 -32.23
CA SER A 473 -3.60 27.02 -30.97
C SER A 473 -4.21 28.40 -30.70
N ARG A 474 -4.05 28.93 -29.48
CA ARG A 474 -4.52 30.29 -29.14
C ARG A 474 -3.81 31.34 -30.00
N THR A 475 -2.54 31.16 -30.27
CA THR A 475 -1.76 32.03 -31.17
C THR A 475 -2.38 32.07 -32.57
N ASP A 476 -2.81 30.92 -33.09
CA ASP A 476 -3.46 30.82 -34.39
C ASP A 476 -4.82 31.52 -34.44
N SER A 477 -5.56 31.55 -33.33
CA SER A 477 -6.86 32.23 -33.27
C SER A 477 -6.71 33.74 -33.49
N PHE A 478 -5.63 34.34 -32.97
CA PHE A 478 -5.31 35.75 -33.22
C PHE A 478 -5.00 36.03 -34.70
N VAL A 479 -4.30 35.12 -35.39
CA VAL A 479 -4.00 35.22 -36.82
C VAL A 479 -5.29 35.19 -37.65
N LEU A 480 -6.20 34.27 -37.31
CA LEU A 480 -7.49 34.17 -37.99
C LEU A 480 -8.41 35.35 -37.65
N GLY A 481 -8.22 35.97 -36.48
CA GLY A 481 -9.06 37.05 -35.98
C GLY A 481 -10.40 36.56 -35.44
N ILE A 482 -10.42 35.35 -34.89
CA ILE A 482 -11.60 34.70 -34.33
C ILE A 482 -11.29 34.40 -32.86
N ASP A 483 -12.23 34.73 -31.97
CA ASP A 483 -12.16 34.24 -30.60
C ASP A 483 -12.70 32.81 -30.55
N VAL A 484 -11.81 31.87 -30.28
CA VAL A 484 -12.09 30.43 -30.41
C VAL A 484 -12.19 29.81 -29.01
N PRO A 485 -13.28 29.06 -28.72
CA PRO A 485 -13.46 28.42 -27.42
C PRO A 485 -12.54 27.19 -27.27
N VAL A 486 -12.17 26.90 -26.02
CA VAL A 486 -11.57 25.61 -25.65
C VAL A 486 -12.67 24.56 -25.58
N ARG A 487 -12.51 23.45 -26.31
CA ARG A 487 -13.50 22.36 -26.38
C ARG A 487 -12.82 21.00 -26.41
N ASP A 488 -13.50 20.00 -25.87
CA ASP A 488 -13.10 18.61 -26.07
C ASP A 488 -13.26 18.21 -27.55
N SER A 489 -12.26 17.51 -28.10
CA SER A 489 -12.32 17.06 -29.51
C SER A 489 -13.56 16.22 -29.77
N GLY A 490 -14.40 16.66 -30.72
CA GLY A 490 -15.70 16.09 -31.04
C GLY A 490 -16.91 16.86 -30.49
N LYS A 491 -16.72 17.83 -29.59
CA LYS A 491 -17.79 18.72 -29.07
C LYS A 491 -17.82 20.02 -29.87
N LEU A 492 -18.54 20.00 -30.99
CA LEU A 492 -18.50 21.04 -32.04
C LEU A 492 -19.70 21.98 -32.05
N ASP A 493 -20.62 21.83 -31.11
CA ASP A 493 -21.80 22.69 -31.04
C ASP A 493 -21.40 24.09 -30.55
N ASP A 494 -22.07 25.12 -31.09
CA ASP A 494 -21.81 26.53 -30.81
C ASP A 494 -20.34 26.95 -31.00
N THR A 495 -19.70 26.41 -32.04
CA THR A 495 -18.32 26.76 -32.40
C THR A 495 -18.30 27.78 -33.55
N PRO A 496 -17.33 28.70 -33.58
CA PRO A 496 -17.22 29.68 -34.65
C PRO A 496 -17.03 29.04 -36.04
N SER A 497 -17.57 29.70 -37.07
CA SER A 497 -17.36 29.31 -38.45
C SER A 497 -16.02 29.77 -38.99
N VAL A 498 -15.44 28.97 -39.88
CA VAL A 498 -14.22 29.28 -40.61
C VAL A 498 -14.32 28.77 -42.04
N THR A 499 -13.61 29.41 -42.98
CA THR A 499 -13.56 28.95 -44.36
C THR A 499 -12.36 28.04 -44.57
N LEU A 500 -12.58 26.83 -45.05
CA LEU A 500 -11.53 25.95 -45.56
C LEU A 500 -11.37 26.14 -47.07
N VAL A 501 -10.13 26.18 -47.55
CA VAL A 501 -9.81 26.31 -48.98
C VAL A 501 -8.91 25.15 -49.41
N GLY A 502 -9.34 24.46 -50.46
CA GLY A 502 -8.64 23.37 -51.12
C GLY A 502 -8.42 23.66 -52.61
N PRO A 503 -7.76 22.75 -53.34
CA PRO A 503 -7.41 22.97 -54.74
C PRO A 503 -8.62 23.02 -55.69
N ALA A 504 -9.74 22.38 -55.34
CA ALA A 504 -10.94 22.31 -56.19
C ALA A 504 -12.04 23.29 -55.75
N GLY A 505 -11.96 23.85 -54.53
CA GLY A 505 -13.01 24.72 -54.01
C GLY A 505 -12.82 25.11 -52.55
N THR A 506 -13.88 25.69 -52.00
CA THR A 506 -13.94 26.18 -50.62
C THR A 506 -15.18 25.66 -49.91
N VAL A 507 -15.10 25.47 -48.59
CA VAL A 507 -16.25 25.14 -47.76
C VAL A 507 -16.23 25.96 -46.48
N GLU A 508 -17.36 26.55 -46.11
CA GLU A 508 -17.54 27.10 -44.78
C GLU A 508 -17.96 26.00 -43.81
N THR A 509 -17.34 25.98 -42.64
CA THR A 509 -17.62 24.97 -41.63
C THR A 509 -17.61 25.59 -40.25
N GLU A 510 -18.58 25.18 -39.45
CA GLU A 510 -18.48 25.24 -37.99
C GLU A 510 -17.53 24.11 -37.52
N GLY A 511 -17.08 24.16 -36.28
CA GLY A 511 -16.17 23.16 -35.70
C GLY A 511 -14.74 23.67 -35.45
N LEU A 512 -14.52 24.99 -35.47
CA LEU A 512 -13.24 25.59 -35.08
C LEU A 512 -13.11 25.61 -33.55
N ILE A 513 -12.08 24.95 -33.03
CA ILE A 513 -11.83 24.82 -31.59
C ILE A 513 -10.35 25.00 -31.24
N LEU A 514 -10.12 25.39 -29.98
CA LEU A 514 -8.88 25.10 -29.29
C LEU A 514 -9.07 23.77 -28.58
N ALA A 515 -8.30 22.75 -28.95
CA ALA A 515 -8.49 21.43 -28.39
C ALA A 515 -8.11 21.44 -26.90
N ALA A 516 -9.05 21.03 -26.04
CA ALA A 516 -8.75 20.80 -24.64
C ALA A 516 -7.73 19.64 -24.54
N ARG A 517 -6.69 19.83 -23.73
CA ARG A 517 -5.72 18.77 -23.42
C ARG A 517 -6.43 17.54 -22.85
N HIS A 518 -5.99 16.36 -23.30
CA HIS A 518 -6.59 15.10 -22.92
C HIS A 518 -5.59 13.96 -23.04
N ILE A 519 -5.89 12.84 -22.40
CA ILE A 519 -5.15 11.58 -22.48
C ILE A 519 -6.02 10.57 -23.22
N HIS A 520 -5.49 10.03 -24.31
CA HIS A 520 -5.98 8.78 -24.86
C HIS A 520 -5.36 7.63 -24.07
N THR A 521 -6.15 6.63 -23.70
CA THR A 521 -5.66 5.41 -23.05
C THR A 521 -6.52 4.21 -23.42
N ASN A 522 -5.99 3.01 -23.27
CA ASN A 522 -6.73 1.76 -23.45
C ASN A 522 -7.25 1.22 -22.11
N PRO A 523 -8.26 0.31 -22.10
CA PRO A 523 -8.82 -0.21 -20.85
C PRO A 523 -7.81 -0.87 -19.93
N ALA A 524 -6.78 -1.53 -20.46
CA ALA A 524 -5.76 -2.20 -19.66
C ALA A 524 -4.84 -1.19 -18.95
N ASP A 525 -4.38 -0.16 -19.65
CA ASP A 525 -3.59 0.93 -19.05
C ASP A 525 -4.42 1.79 -18.12
N ALA A 526 -5.68 2.08 -18.46
CA ALA A 526 -6.59 2.81 -17.58
C ALA A 526 -6.79 2.06 -16.24
N ALA A 527 -7.06 0.76 -16.30
CA ALA A 527 -7.17 -0.07 -15.09
C ALA A 527 -5.86 -0.09 -14.28
N ARG A 528 -4.71 -0.20 -14.95
CA ARG A 528 -3.38 -0.16 -14.31
C ARG A 528 -3.09 1.19 -13.64
N LEU A 529 -3.53 2.27 -14.26
CA LEU A 529 -3.31 3.65 -13.80
C LEU A 529 -4.40 4.15 -12.86
N GLY A 530 -5.48 3.39 -12.63
CA GLY A 530 -6.62 3.79 -11.82
C GLY A 530 -7.40 4.96 -12.42
N LEU A 531 -7.61 4.95 -13.75
CA LEU A 531 -8.30 6.00 -14.49
C LEU A 531 -9.64 5.51 -15.05
N GLU A 532 -10.68 6.36 -14.99
CA GLU A 532 -11.97 6.13 -15.64
C GLU A 532 -12.17 7.08 -16.84
N ASN A 533 -13.02 6.68 -17.79
CA ASN A 533 -13.33 7.51 -18.94
C ASN A 533 -14.15 8.73 -18.51
N GLY A 534 -13.64 9.94 -18.77
CA GLY A 534 -14.25 11.19 -18.33
C GLY A 534 -13.58 11.84 -17.13
N ASP A 535 -12.64 11.15 -16.48
CA ASP A 535 -11.87 11.70 -15.37
C ASP A 535 -11.03 12.89 -15.81
N HIS A 536 -10.67 13.73 -14.84
CA HIS A 536 -9.67 14.78 -15.01
C HIS A 536 -8.49 14.52 -14.09
N VAL A 537 -7.29 14.52 -14.64
CA VAL A 537 -6.05 14.31 -13.87
C VAL A 537 -5.05 15.43 -14.13
N ASP A 538 -4.11 15.59 -13.21
CA ASP A 538 -3.01 16.52 -13.36
C ASP A 538 -1.78 15.76 -13.85
N VAL A 539 -1.02 16.36 -14.77
CA VAL A 539 0.18 15.75 -15.36
C VAL A 539 1.37 16.66 -15.15
N HIS A 540 2.36 16.19 -14.39
CA HIS A 540 3.62 16.88 -14.19
C HIS A 540 4.62 16.54 -15.29
N VAL A 541 5.27 17.56 -15.88
CA VAL A 541 6.29 17.39 -16.92
C VAL A 541 7.53 18.22 -16.57
N GLY A 542 8.69 17.57 -16.58
CA GLY A 542 9.99 18.19 -16.26
C GLY A 542 10.61 17.69 -14.95
N ASP A 543 11.78 18.20 -14.61
CA ASP A 543 12.44 17.94 -13.32
C ASP A 543 11.93 18.90 -12.22
N ASP A 544 12.11 18.56 -10.94
CA ASP A 544 11.58 19.32 -9.80
C ASP A 544 12.02 20.81 -9.76
N SER A 545 13.07 21.18 -10.50
CA SER A 545 13.60 22.56 -10.50
C SER A 545 12.97 23.47 -11.55
N ARG A 546 12.37 22.92 -12.62
CA ARG A 546 11.74 23.66 -13.74
C ARG A 546 10.47 23.02 -14.29
N GLY A 547 9.92 22.00 -13.62
CA GLY A 547 8.75 21.27 -14.06
C GLY A 547 7.47 22.10 -14.01
N LEU A 548 6.50 21.73 -14.86
CA LEU A 548 5.19 22.35 -14.94
C LEU A 548 4.11 21.27 -14.79
N THR A 549 3.02 21.62 -14.10
CA THR A 549 1.86 20.73 -13.94
C THR A 549 0.71 21.19 -14.82
N PHE A 550 0.32 20.34 -15.77
CA PHE A 550 -0.88 20.51 -16.59
C PHE A 550 -2.09 20.03 -15.80
N ALA A 551 -2.82 20.98 -15.20
CA ALA A 551 -4.00 20.66 -14.42
C ALA A 551 -5.21 20.27 -15.29
N ARG A 552 -6.12 19.44 -14.77
CA ARG A 552 -7.42 19.12 -15.40
C ARG A 552 -7.32 18.56 -16.84
N THR A 553 -6.54 17.51 -17.02
CA THR A 553 -6.40 16.79 -18.30
C THR A 553 -7.44 15.67 -18.39
N LEU A 554 -8.32 15.71 -19.39
CA LEU A 554 -9.44 14.77 -19.55
C LEU A 554 -8.96 13.36 -19.97
N ILE A 555 -9.48 12.30 -19.36
CA ILE A 555 -9.22 10.91 -19.74
C ILE A 555 -10.23 10.41 -20.77
N ARG A 556 -9.74 9.84 -21.87
CA ARG A 556 -10.55 9.21 -22.93
C ARG A 556 -10.10 7.77 -23.16
N ILE A 557 -10.92 6.82 -22.72
CA ILE A 557 -10.64 5.39 -22.87
C ILE A 557 -11.18 4.91 -24.22
N GLY A 558 -10.32 4.31 -25.03
CA GLY A 558 -10.70 3.67 -26.30
C GLY A 558 -10.03 2.30 -26.44
N ALA A 559 -10.76 1.32 -27.00
CA ALA A 559 -10.34 -0.08 -27.01
C ALA A 559 -8.94 -0.32 -27.61
N ASN A 560 -8.53 0.48 -28.60
CA ASN A 560 -7.25 0.37 -29.30
C ASN A 560 -6.40 1.66 -29.18
N SER A 561 -6.58 2.44 -28.11
CA SER A 561 -5.83 3.70 -27.94
C SER A 561 -4.41 3.45 -27.43
N PHE A 562 -3.46 4.22 -27.95
CA PHE A 562 -2.12 4.32 -27.36
C PHE A 562 -2.17 5.30 -26.18
N THR A 563 -1.55 4.95 -25.05
CA THR A 563 -1.59 5.75 -23.83
C THR A 563 -0.68 6.98 -23.95
N GLU A 564 -1.27 8.14 -24.21
CA GLU A 564 -0.55 9.38 -24.52
C GLU A 564 -1.42 10.62 -24.20
N MET A 565 -0.78 11.63 -23.62
CA MET A 565 -1.34 12.97 -23.42
C MET A 565 -1.14 13.81 -24.68
N HIS A 566 -2.17 14.54 -25.08
CA HIS A 566 -2.15 15.47 -26.19
C HIS A 566 -2.30 16.91 -25.67
N ILE A 567 -1.35 17.77 -26.02
CA ILE A 567 -1.35 19.21 -25.74
C ILE A 567 -1.19 20.00 -27.04
N ASP A 568 -1.56 21.29 -27.04
CA ASP A 568 -1.33 22.14 -28.21
C ASP A 568 0.09 22.73 -28.26
N THR A 569 0.42 23.42 -29.36
CA THR A 569 1.75 24.02 -29.55
C THR A 569 2.07 25.17 -28.60
N ASP A 570 1.08 25.94 -28.15
CA ASP A 570 1.29 27.03 -27.20
C ASP A 570 1.56 26.46 -25.80
N GLU A 571 0.80 25.44 -25.39
CA GLU A 571 1.03 24.67 -24.17
C GLU A 571 2.42 24.02 -24.15
N ALA A 572 2.82 23.40 -25.26
CA ALA A 572 4.14 22.81 -25.40
C ALA A 572 5.26 23.85 -25.30
N ASN A 573 5.12 24.99 -25.97
CA ASN A 573 6.09 26.09 -25.91
C ASN A 573 6.20 26.65 -24.48
N ALA A 574 5.08 26.81 -23.78
CA ALA A 574 5.05 27.28 -22.39
C ALA A 574 5.76 26.30 -21.44
N ALA A 575 5.68 25.00 -21.71
CA ALA A 575 6.34 23.95 -20.93
C ALA A 575 7.74 23.57 -21.44
N GLY A 576 8.26 24.22 -22.49
CA GLY A 576 9.57 23.90 -23.06
C GLY A 576 9.66 22.53 -23.76
N ILE A 577 8.54 21.99 -24.23
CA ILE A 577 8.44 20.66 -24.86
C ILE A 577 8.66 20.80 -26.37
N GLY A 578 9.82 20.37 -26.88
CA GLY A 578 10.18 20.40 -28.31
C GLY A 578 10.33 19.04 -29.00
N GLY A 579 10.21 17.93 -28.26
CA GLY A 579 10.45 16.55 -28.75
C GLY A 579 9.62 15.51 -27.99
N ALA A 580 10.06 14.24 -27.99
CA ALA A 580 9.42 13.19 -27.18
C ALA A 580 9.57 13.54 -25.69
N ALA A 581 8.45 13.82 -25.02
CA ALA A 581 8.39 14.11 -23.60
C ALA A 581 7.56 13.04 -22.88
N GLU A 582 7.86 12.89 -21.60
CA GLU A 582 7.13 12.03 -20.68
C GLU A 582 6.54 12.91 -19.57
N GLY A 583 5.34 12.55 -19.13
CA GLY A 583 4.64 13.20 -18.04
C GLY A 583 4.25 12.19 -16.97
N GLN A 584 4.31 12.60 -15.71
CA GLN A 584 3.87 11.81 -14.59
C GLN A 584 2.46 12.23 -14.19
N ILE A 585 1.53 11.28 -14.13
CA ILE A 585 0.20 11.52 -13.55
C ILE A 585 0.39 11.80 -12.06
N VAL A 586 -0.15 12.91 -11.56
CA VAL A 586 -0.06 13.31 -10.15
C VAL A 586 -1.36 12.97 -9.44
N ALA A 587 -1.29 12.09 -8.44
CA ALA A 587 -2.43 11.79 -7.59
C ALA A 587 -2.75 12.98 -6.65
N GLY A 588 -3.97 13.54 -6.73
CA GLY A 588 -4.52 14.41 -5.67
C GLY A 588 -4.31 15.93 -5.80
N ALA A 589 -3.95 16.46 -6.97
CA ALA A 589 -3.87 17.91 -7.15
C ALA A 589 -5.27 18.54 -7.26
N THR A 590 -5.77 19.11 -6.17
CA THR A 590 -6.91 20.04 -6.17
C THR A 590 -6.39 21.45 -6.43
N ALA A 591 -6.57 21.96 -7.65
CA ALA A 591 -6.35 23.38 -7.92
C ALA A 591 -7.43 24.20 -7.17
N THR A 592 -7.06 24.82 -6.05
CA THR A 592 -7.88 25.87 -5.45
C THR A 592 -7.79 27.09 -6.36
N ILE A 593 -8.89 27.46 -7.00
CA ILE A 593 -8.98 28.75 -7.68
C ILE A 593 -8.82 29.83 -6.60
N ARG A 594 -7.67 30.49 -6.53
CA ARG A 594 -7.63 31.82 -5.93
C ARG A 594 -8.47 32.70 -6.84
N ALA A 595 -9.67 33.05 -6.39
CA ALA A 595 -10.40 34.15 -6.98
C ALA A 595 -9.45 35.35 -7.01
N ASN A 596 -9.11 35.82 -8.22
CA ASN A 596 -8.38 37.06 -8.34
C ASN A 596 -9.23 38.16 -7.68
N HIS A 597 -8.67 38.76 -6.63
CA HIS A 597 -9.13 40.05 -6.17
C HIS A 597 -8.84 41.08 -7.28
N GLN A 598 -9.89 41.85 -7.57
CA GLN A 598 -10.03 42.99 -8.50
C GLN A 598 -10.38 42.65 -9.94
#